data_AF-A0A8J1LJN0-F1
#
_entry.id   AF-A0A8J1LJN0-F1
#
_cell.length_a   1.000
_cell.length_b   1.000
_cell.length_c   1.000
_cell.angle_alpha   90.00
_cell.angle_beta   90.00
_cell.angle_gamma   90.00
#
_symmetry.space_group_name_H-M   'P 1'
#
loop_
_entity.id
_entity.type
_entity.pdbx_description
1 polymer ?
#
loop_
_entity_poly.entity_id
_entity_poly.type
_entity_poly.pdbx_seq_one_letter_code
_entity_poly.pdbx_strand_id
1 'polypeptide(L)'
;MRRNCNSGFKSPVQSPCSSQSSRGSEFSLQKEVSELKGKVAALDQEISQLESEGLSVAELEEHITLLHEYNELKDAGQMLLGRLAVLRGVTTKVLYAEFGMNLED
;
A
#
# COMPACT_ATOMS: atom_id res chain seq x y z
N MET A 1 -31.74 -78.33 6.15
CA MET A 1 -30.40 -77.85 5.74
C MET A 1 -30.52 -77.14 4.38
N ARG A 2 -30.44 -75.81 4.34
CA ARG A 2 -30.31 -75.05 3.08
C ARG A 2 -29.02 -74.22 3.18
N ARG A 3 -28.06 -74.51 2.31
CA ARG A 3 -26.80 -73.76 2.18
C ARG A 3 -27.10 -72.53 1.33
N ASN A 4 -26.97 -71.34 1.92
CA ASN A 4 -27.12 -70.07 1.24
C ASN A 4 -25.77 -69.66 0.62
N CYS A 5 -25.66 -69.76 -0.70
CA CYS A 5 -24.49 -69.31 -1.46
C CYS A 5 -24.73 -67.89 -2.01
N ASN A 6 -24.30 -66.87 -1.27
CA ASN A 6 -24.19 -65.51 -1.80
C ASN A 6 -22.79 -65.31 -2.41
N SER A 7 -22.64 -65.59 -3.70
CA SER A 7 -21.47 -65.19 -4.49
C SER A 7 -21.61 -63.72 -4.88
N GLY A 8 -21.01 -62.81 -4.11
CA GLY A 8 -20.94 -61.39 -4.44
C GLY A 8 -20.01 -61.15 -5.64
N PHE A 9 -20.53 -60.45 -6.65
CA PHE A 9 -19.77 -59.99 -7.82
C PHE A 9 -18.66 -59.03 -7.35
N LYS A 10 -17.39 -59.37 -7.58
CA LYS A 10 -16.25 -58.50 -7.26
C LYS A 10 -15.93 -57.63 -8.47
N SER A 11 -16.23 -56.33 -8.36
CA SER A 11 -15.89 -55.33 -9.39
C SER A 11 -14.36 -55.16 -9.49
N PRO A 12 -13.75 -55.15 -10.69
CA PRO A 12 -12.28 -55.07 -10.86
C PRO A 12 -11.69 -53.67 -10.62
N VAL A 13 -12.52 -52.64 -10.48
CA VAL A 13 -12.03 -51.26 -10.34
C VAL A 13 -11.72 -51.00 -8.88
N GLN A 14 -10.47 -51.24 -8.49
CA GLN A 14 -9.92 -50.75 -7.23
C GLN A 14 -10.03 -49.23 -7.24
N SER A 15 -10.96 -48.66 -6.47
CA SER A 15 -10.93 -47.25 -6.12
C SER A 15 -9.65 -47.00 -5.31
N PRO A 16 -8.73 -46.14 -5.78
CA PRO A 16 -7.60 -45.76 -4.95
C PRO A 16 -8.17 -45.05 -3.73
N CYS A 17 -7.83 -45.57 -2.56
CA CYS A 17 -8.13 -44.96 -1.27
C CYS A 17 -7.52 -43.55 -1.25
N SER A 18 -8.32 -42.54 -1.58
CA SER A 18 -7.94 -41.12 -1.68
C SER A 18 -7.74 -40.44 -0.32
N SER A 19 -7.89 -41.19 0.78
CA SER A 19 -7.86 -40.68 2.15
C SER A 19 -6.46 -40.37 2.69
N GLN A 20 -5.39 -40.89 2.10
CA GLN A 20 -4.01 -40.62 2.57
C GLN A 20 -3.37 -39.38 1.94
N SER A 21 -3.65 -39.11 0.65
CA SER A 21 -3.16 -37.88 -0.02
C SER A 21 -3.83 -36.62 0.52
N SER A 22 -5.14 -36.70 0.80
CA SER A 22 -5.95 -35.59 1.31
C SER A 22 -5.51 -35.06 2.67
N ARG A 23 -5.04 -35.92 3.59
CA ARG A 23 -4.64 -35.48 4.95
C ARG A 23 -3.29 -34.76 4.95
N GLY A 24 -2.37 -35.16 4.06
CA GLY A 24 -1.09 -34.48 3.90
C GLY A 24 -1.26 -33.06 3.32
N SER A 25 -2.14 -32.91 2.33
CA SER A 25 -2.49 -31.60 1.79
C SER A 25 -3.24 -30.72 2.80
N GLU A 26 -4.11 -31.30 3.62
CA GLU A 26 -4.85 -30.54 4.64
C GLU A 26 -3.90 -30.02 5.74
N PHE A 27 -2.94 -30.83 6.17
CA PHE A 27 -1.92 -30.41 7.14
C PHE A 27 -0.97 -29.34 6.57
N SER A 28 -0.55 -29.46 5.30
CA SER A 28 0.29 -28.44 4.66
C SER A 28 -0.46 -27.12 4.52
N LEU A 29 -1.74 -27.15 4.15
CA LEU A 29 -2.60 -25.98 4.06
C LEU A 29 -2.83 -25.33 5.43
N GLN A 30 -3.07 -26.12 6.48
CA GLN A 30 -3.21 -25.61 7.84
C GLN A 30 -1.93 -24.92 8.34
N LYS A 31 -0.77 -25.48 8.02
CA LYS A 31 0.53 -24.86 8.33
C LYS A 31 0.70 -23.53 7.60
N GLU A 32 0.40 -23.48 6.31
CA GLU A 32 0.48 -22.26 5.49
C GLU A 32 -0.49 -21.18 6.00
N VAL A 33 -1.72 -21.55 6.37
CA VAL A 33 -2.68 -20.64 6.99
C VAL A 33 -2.15 -20.09 8.31
N SER A 34 -1.49 -20.91 9.12
CA SER A 34 -0.88 -20.47 10.38
C SER A 34 0.28 -19.51 10.14
N GLU A 35 1.12 -19.77 9.14
CA GLU A 35 2.24 -18.89 8.77
C GLU A 35 1.74 -17.55 8.22
N LEU A 36 0.72 -17.56 7.34
CA LEU A 36 0.10 -16.36 6.80
C LEU A 36 -0.54 -15.52 7.90
N LYS A 37 -1.23 -16.13 8.86
CA LYS A 37 -1.76 -15.42 10.03
C LYS A 37 -0.67 -14.77 10.87
N GLY A 38 0.47 -15.44 11.04
CA GLY A 38 1.65 -14.86 11.71
C GLY A 38 2.20 -13.65 10.97
N LYS A 39 2.29 -13.71 9.64
CA LYS A 39 2.72 -12.57 8.80
C LYS A 39 1.75 -11.40 8.88
N VAL A 40 0.44 -11.67 8.85
CA VAL A 40 -0.60 -10.62 9.02
C VAL A 40 -0.43 -9.93 10.36
N ALA A 41 -0.29 -10.68 11.46
CA ALA A 41 -0.12 -10.09 12.79
C ALA A 41 1.16 -9.24 12.92
N ALA A 42 2.25 -9.66 12.28
CA ALA A 42 3.49 -8.89 12.25
C ALA A 42 3.35 -7.58 11.46
N LEU A 43 2.68 -7.64 10.29
CA LEU A 43 2.41 -6.45 9.48
C LEU A 43 1.44 -5.49 10.17
N ASP A 44 0.40 -5.99 10.85
CA ASP A 44 -0.53 -5.15 11.63
C ASP A 44 0.20 -4.42 12.78
N GLN A 45 1.20 -5.06 13.39
CA GLN A 45 2.04 -4.44 14.41
C GLN A 45 2.92 -3.33 13.80
N GLU A 46 3.53 -3.56 12.64
CA GLU A 46 4.33 -2.57 11.92
C GLU A 46 3.48 -1.36 11.50
N ILE A 47 2.27 -1.61 10.97
CA ILE A 47 1.31 -0.56 10.62
C ILE A 47 0.95 0.26 11.87
N SER A 48 0.62 -0.39 12.99
CA SER A 48 0.27 0.30 14.23
C SER A 48 1.43 1.16 14.76
N GLN A 49 2.67 0.70 14.58
CA GLN A 49 3.86 1.46 14.97
C GLN A 49 4.03 2.70 14.07
N LEU A 50 3.92 2.55 12.75
CA LEU A 50 4.00 3.68 11.81
C LEU A 50 2.88 4.71 12.04
N GLU A 51 1.66 4.26 12.32
CA GLU A 51 0.55 5.13 12.69
C GLU A 51 0.82 5.88 14.00
N SER A 52 1.45 5.23 14.99
CA SER A 52 1.82 5.87 16.27
C SER A 52 2.93 6.90 16.13
N GLU A 53 3.77 6.77 15.10
CA GLU A 53 4.82 7.73 14.73
C GLU A 53 4.26 8.93 13.95
N GLY A 54 2.94 8.96 13.67
CA GLY A 54 2.28 10.03 12.92
C GLY A 54 2.59 9.98 11.43
N LEU A 55 2.86 8.79 10.90
CA LEU A 55 3.05 8.56 9.47
C LEU A 55 1.75 8.02 8.88
N SER A 56 0.74 8.88 8.73
CA SER A 56 -0.48 8.50 8.02
C SER A 56 -0.41 8.88 6.55
N VAL A 57 -1.03 8.06 5.70
CA VAL A 57 -1.16 8.33 4.26
C VAL A 57 -1.96 9.62 4.00
N ALA A 58 -2.88 9.96 4.90
CA ALA A 58 -3.68 11.18 4.80
C ALA A 58 -2.84 12.45 5.00
N GLU A 59 -1.92 12.46 5.97
CA GLU A 59 -1.00 13.58 6.17
C GLU A 59 -0.05 13.76 4.98
N LEU A 60 0.36 12.67 4.32
CA LEU A 60 1.19 12.75 3.12
C LEU A 60 0.45 13.42 1.95
N GLU A 61 -0.80 13.03 1.71
CA GLU A 61 -1.63 13.63 0.65
C GLU A 61 -1.92 15.12 0.94
N GLU A 62 -2.17 15.46 2.22
CA GLU A 62 -2.32 16.84 2.68
C GLU A 62 -1.05 17.66 2.44
N HIS A 63 0.12 17.12 2.81
CA HIS A 63 1.40 17.78 2.55
C HIS A 63 1.69 17.98 1.07
N ILE A 64 1.37 16.99 0.21
CA ILE A 64 1.51 17.11 -1.25
C ILE A 64 0.60 18.23 -1.77
N THR A 65 -0.64 18.28 -1.31
CA THR A 65 -1.62 19.31 -1.70
C THR A 65 -1.13 20.70 -1.31
N LEU A 66 -0.70 20.87 -0.06
CA LEU A 66 -0.17 22.14 0.44
C LEU A 66 1.07 22.59 -0.33
N LEU A 67 1.94 21.66 -0.72
CA LEU A 67 3.13 21.98 -1.51
C LEU A 67 2.76 22.46 -2.92
N HIS A 68 1.75 21.84 -3.54
CA HIS A 68 1.23 22.29 -4.83
C HIS A 68 0.61 23.68 -4.74
N GLU A 69 -0.26 23.92 -3.74
CA GLU A 69 -0.87 25.23 -3.52
C GLU A 69 0.18 26.32 -3.26
N TYR A 70 1.20 26.02 -2.44
CA TYR A 70 2.32 26.94 -2.21
C TYR A 70 3.06 27.26 -3.50
N ASN A 71 3.40 26.26 -4.32
CA ASN A 71 4.12 26.45 -5.57
C ASN A 71 3.30 27.27 -6.58
N GLU A 72 2.00 26.99 -6.71
CA GLU A 72 1.11 27.77 -7.58
C GLU A 72 1.06 29.24 -7.18
N LEU A 73 0.96 29.50 -5.87
CA LEU A 73 0.96 30.87 -5.35
C LEU A 73 2.32 31.56 -5.55
N LYS A 74 3.43 30.84 -5.30
CA LYS A 74 4.81 31.32 -5.53
C LYS A 74 4.99 31.71 -7.00
N ASP A 75 4.59 30.84 -7.93
CA ASP A 75 4.72 31.07 -9.37
C ASP A 75 3.88 32.27 -9.83
N ALA A 76 2.64 32.39 -9.36
CA ALA A 76 1.79 33.54 -9.64
C ALA A 76 2.42 34.84 -9.11
N GLY A 77 2.95 34.82 -7.88
CA GLY A 77 3.66 35.94 -7.27
C GLY A 77 4.90 36.35 -8.08
N GLN A 78 5.73 35.39 -8.47
CA GLN A 78 6.93 35.64 -9.28
C GLN A 78 6.58 36.17 -10.68
N MET A 79 5.52 35.67 -11.31
CA MET A 79 5.04 36.20 -12.58
C MET A 79 4.63 37.67 -12.47
N LEU A 80 3.89 38.03 -11.42
CA LEU A 80 3.50 39.42 -11.15
C LEU A 80 4.71 40.30 -10.85
N LEU A 81 5.65 39.80 -10.05
CA LEU A 81 6.88 40.52 -9.72
C LEU A 81 7.74 40.77 -10.97
N GLY A 82 7.83 39.79 -11.87
CA GLY A 82 8.51 39.91 -13.15
C GLY A 82 7.89 41.00 -14.04
N ARG A 83 6.56 41.04 -14.12
CA ARG A 83 5.86 42.11 -14.86
C ARG A 83 6.07 43.48 -14.21
N LEU A 84 6.01 43.56 -12.88
CA LEU A 84 6.25 44.78 -12.13
C LEU A 84 7.68 45.31 -12.34
N ALA A 85 8.67 44.42 -12.36
CA ALA A 85 10.07 44.74 -12.64
C ALA A 85 10.23 45.41 -14.01
N VAL A 86 9.61 44.82 -15.04
CA VAL A 86 9.60 45.38 -16.41
C VAL A 86 8.96 46.76 -16.45
N LEU A 87 7.80 46.93 -15.80
CA LEU A 87 7.10 48.22 -15.76
C LEU A 87 7.89 49.32 -15.05
N ARG A 88 8.59 48.97 -13.97
CA ARG A 88 9.44 49.90 -13.19
C ARG A 88 10.82 50.09 -13.80
N GLY A 89 11.22 49.28 -14.79
CA GLY A 89 12.57 49.29 -15.36
C GLY A 89 13.65 48.84 -14.37
N VAL A 90 13.28 48.11 -13.32
CA VAL A 90 14.20 47.59 -12.30
C VAL A 90 14.38 46.08 -12.47
N THR A 91 15.44 45.52 -11.89
CA THR A 91 15.60 44.07 -11.88
C THR A 91 14.72 43.44 -10.79
N THR A 92 14.29 42.20 -11.02
CA THR A 92 13.52 41.43 -10.02
C THR A 92 14.25 41.36 -8.68
N LYS A 93 15.59 41.21 -8.67
CA LYS A 93 16.40 41.20 -7.43
C LYS A 93 16.18 42.41 -6.51
N VAL A 94 15.98 43.60 -7.08
CA VAL A 94 15.71 44.83 -6.30
C VAL A 94 14.32 44.75 -5.65
N LEU A 95 13.33 44.24 -6.39
CA LEU A 95 11.99 44.04 -5.86
C LEU A 95 11.96 42.98 -4.75
N TYR A 96 12.72 41.89 -4.88
CA TYR A 96 12.85 40.89 -3.82
C TYR A 96 13.34 41.55 -2.51
N ALA A 97 14.37 42.39 -2.57
CA ALA A 97 14.85 43.12 -1.40
C ALA A 97 13.83 44.15 -0.86
N GLU A 98 13.09 44.84 -1.74
CA GLU A 98 12.05 45.82 -1.37
C GLU A 98 10.87 45.16 -0.64
N PHE A 99 10.46 43.96 -1.08
CA PHE A 99 9.39 43.19 -0.47
C PHE A 99 9.86 42.24 0.65
N GLY A 100 11.14 42.27 1.03
CA GLY A 100 11.69 41.41 2.09
C GLY A 100 11.71 39.92 1.75
N MET A 101 11.77 39.58 0.46
CA MET A 101 11.82 38.21 -0.05
C MET A 101 13.26 37.74 -0.25
N ASN A 102 13.54 36.48 0.09
CA ASN A 102 14.81 35.83 -0.21
C ASN A 102 14.78 35.16 -1.59
N LEU A 103 15.92 35.16 -2.28
CA LEU A 103 16.09 34.51 -3.59
C LEU A 103 16.42 33.02 -3.49
N GLU A 104 16.72 32.52 -2.29
CA GLU A 104 17.18 31.14 -2.05
C GLU A 104 16.10 30.21 -1.48
N ASP A 105 14.84 30.67 -1.39
CA ASP A 105 13.67 29.81 -1.10
C ASP A 105 13.20 29.02 -2.32
#